data_AF-A0A1Z7YZV4-F1
#
_entry.id   AF-A0A1Z7YZV4-F1
#
_cell.length_a   1.000
_cell.length_b   1.000
_cell.length_c   1.000
_cell.angle_alpha   90.00
_cell.angle_beta   90.00
_cell.angle_gamma   90.00
#
_symmetry.space_group_name_H-M   'P 1'
#
loop_
_entity.id
_entity.type
_entity.pdbx_description
1 polymer ?
#
loop_
_entity_poly.entity_id
_entity_poly.type
_entity_poly.pdbx_seq_one_letter_code
_entity_poly.pdbx_strand_id
1 'polypeptide(L)'
;MEANQFNLFTQKLHNGISKLIKKFNGKILNRNDNTYVVAFESVTNIILCALKVQSNFKYITPKFDTSIRALKMGIAHNSNQFNAQRLATIICEIVKNQLVITSETKADYEKENRNIFINNEHIRTLKTTEVEFLKHLMDYIETTWNNTDFNVVSLSRAIELSASQIYRRLKSLTGKSPSTFIRDFRLNRAMQMMHHKKGNISNIAQWSGFNSATYFSKCFKEKFHILPSKYTQQH
;
A
#
# COMPACT_ATOMS: atom_id res chain seq x y z
N MET A 1 15.82 -5.26 -21.90
CA MET A 1 15.20 -6.57 -21.64
C MET A 1 14.18 -6.81 -22.71
N GLU A 2 14.28 -7.91 -23.45
CA GLU A 2 13.25 -8.30 -24.42
C GLU A 2 11.91 -8.50 -23.67
N ALA A 3 10.81 -7.99 -24.23
CA ALA A 3 9.47 -8.05 -23.63
C ALA A 3 9.08 -9.48 -23.18
N ASN A 4 9.60 -10.50 -23.88
CA ASN A 4 9.37 -11.91 -23.56
C ASN A 4 9.99 -12.38 -22.23
N GLN A 5 11.18 -11.90 -21.86
CA GLN A 5 11.82 -12.30 -20.60
C GLN A 5 11.10 -11.73 -19.38
N PHE A 6 10.63 -10.47 -19.49
CA PHE A 6 9.84 -9.84 -18.44
C PHE A 6 8.49 -10.54 -18.27
N ASN A 7 7.81 -10.87 -19.38
CA ASN A 7 6.54 -11.60 -19.34
C ASN A 7 6.69 -12.99 -18.70
N LEU A 8 7.74 -13.74 -19.08
CA LEU A 8 8.02 -15.05 -18.49
C LEU A 8 8.34 -14.98 -16.99
N PHE A 9 9.07 -13.96 -16.55
CA PHE A 9 9.33 -13.71 -15.13
C PHE A 9 8.02 -13.46 -14.38
N THR A 10 7.18 -12.56 -14.87
CA THR A 10 5.89 -12.21 -14.26
C THR A 10 4.98 -13.44 -14.15
N GLN A 11 4.90 -14.27 -15.20
CA GLN A 11 4.15 -15.53 -15.16
C GLN A 11 4.69 -16.50 -14.11
N LYS A 12 6.01 -16.73 -14.06
CA LYS A 12 6.64 -17.60 -13.06
C LYS A 12 6.41 -17.10 -11.64
N LEU A 13 6.49 -15.79 -11.43
CA LEU A 13 6.24 -15.15 -10.15
C LEU A 13 4.80 -15.39 -9.68
N HIS A 14 3.82 -15.06 -10.53
CA HIS A 14 2.41 -15.26 -10.21
C HIS A 14 2.08 -16.73 -9.93
N ASN A 15 2.61 -17.65 -10.73
CA ASN A 15 2.43 -19.08 -10.54
C ASN A 15 3.04 -19.55 -9.20
N GLY A 16 4.24 -19.05 -8.86
CA GLY A 16 4.90 -19.32 -7.59
C GLY A 16 4.10 -18.84 -6.38
N ILE A 17 3.64 -17.58 -6.41
CA ILE A 17 2.80 -17.00 -5.35
C ILE A 17 1.50 -17.80 -5.21
N SER A 18 0.82 -18.10 -6.32
CA SER A 18 -0.48 -18.79 -6.29
C SER A 18 -0.36 -20.22 -5.77
N LYS A 19 0.74 -20.93 -6.10
CA LYS A 19 1.03 -22.26 -5.57
C LYS A 19 1.31 -22.23 -4.06
N LEU A 20 2.04 -21.23 -3.57
CA LEU A 20 2.28 -21.07 -2.14
C LEU A 20 1.00 -20.76 -1.38
N ILE A 21 0.19 -19.82 -1.87
CA ILE A 21 -1.10 -19.49 -1.26
C ILE A 21 -1.96 -20.76 -1.09
N LYS A 22 -2.08 -21.56 -2.15
CA LYS A 22 -2.82 -22.85 -2.10
C LYS A 22 -2.19 -23.84 -1.12
N LYS A 23 -0.86 -23.94 -1.06
CA LYS A 23 -0.15 -24.85 -0.14
C LYS A 23 -0.43 -24.53 1.33
N PHE A 24 -0.66 -23.27 1.66
CA PHE A 24 -1.01 -22.81 3.01
C PHE A 24 -2.52 -22.63 3.20
N ASN A 25 -3.35 -23.25 2.35
CA ASN A 25 -4.82 -23.20 2.42
C ASN A 25 -5.41 -21.77 2.35
N GLY A 26 -4.74 -20.87 1.63
CA GLY A 26 -5.27 -19.53 1.37
C GLY A 26 -6.25 -19.49 0.20
N LYS A 27 -7.29 -18.69 0.34
CA LYS A 27 -8.28 -18.38 -0.71
C LYS A 27 -8.00 -17.00 -1.29
N ILE A 28 -7.71 -16.94 -2.59
CA ILE A 28 -7.55 -15.68 -3.30
C ILE A 28 -8.93 -15.05 -3.46
N LEU A 29 -9.14 -13.88 -2.85
CA LEU A 29 -10.39 -13.10 -2.96
C LEU A 29 -10.37 -12.20 -4.19
N ASN A 30 -9.22 -11.56 -4.46
CA ASN A 30 -9.01 -10.69 -5.60
C ASN A 30 -7.56 -10.77 -6.07
N ARG A 31 -7.33 -10.62 -7.37
CA ARG A 31 -6.01 -10.57 -7.99
C ARG A 31 -6.05 -9.63 -9.18
N ASN A 32 -5.09 -8.70 -9.20
CA ASN A 32 -4.78 -7.88 -10.37
C ASN A 32 -3.31 -8.12 -10.76
N ASP A 33 -2.81 -7.43 -11.79
CA ASP A 33 -1.44 -7.61 -12.30
C ASP A 33 -0.36 -7.44 -11.23
N ASN A 34 -0.60 -6.58 -10.24
CA ASN A 34 0.40 -6.22 -9.22
C ASN A 34 -0.04 -6.48 -7.78
N THR A 35 -1.26 -6.99 -7.55
CA THR A 35 -1.83 -7.11 -6.20
C THR A 35 -2.55 -8.43 -6.00
N TYR A 36 -2.49 -8.93 -4.77
CA TYR A 36 -3.23 -10.09 -4.30
C TYR A 36 -3.97 -9.70 -3.02
N VAL A 37 -5.25 -10.07 -2.94
CA VAL A 37 -6.04 -10.07 -1.72
C VAL A 37 -6.39 -11.52 -1.41
N VAL A 38 -5.96 -11.98 -0.24
CA VAL A 38 -6.03 -13.39 0.13
C VAL A 38 -6.60 -13.51 1.54
N ALA A 39 -7.53 -14.44 1.72
CA ALA A 39 -8.06 -14.84 3.02
C ALA A 39 -7.50 -16.21 3.42
N PHE A 40 -7.39 -16.44 4.72
CA PHE A 40 -7.00 -17.72 5.29
C PHE A 40 -7.83 -17.96 6.55
N GLU A 41 -7.97 -19.22 6.92
CA GLU A 41 -8.73 -19.65 8.10
C GLU A 41 -7.89 -19.64 9.40
N SER A 42 -6.57 -19.48 9.29
CA SER A 42 -5.64 -19.47 10.43
C SER A 42 -4.60 -18.37 10.25
N VAL A 43 -4.32 -17.62 11.32
CA VAL A 43 -3.30 -16.57 11.31
C VAL A 43 -1.92 -17.17 11.09
N THR A 44 -1.65 -18.35 11.66
CA THR A 44 -0.41 -19.11 11.44
C THR A 44 -0.14 -19.33 9.96
N ASN A 45 -1.13 -19.81 9.21
CA ASN A 45 -0.98 -20.06 7.78
C ASN A 45 -0.72 -18.77 6.99
N ILE A 46 -1.36 -17.65 7.35
CA ILE A 46 -1.10 -16.36 6.70
C ILE A 46 0.36 -15.96 6.89
N ILE A 47 0.86 -15.99 8.13
CA ILE A 47 2.21 -15.52 8.47
C ILE A 47 3.27 -16.41 7.82
N LEU A 48 3.13 -17.73 7.91
CA LEU A 48 4.06 -18.66 7.27
C LEU A 48 4.04 -18.54 5.75
N CYS A 49 2.86 -18.36 5.15
CA CYS A 49 2.73 -18.11 3.72
C CYS A 49 3.44 -16.81 3.32
N ALA A 50 3.20 -15.71 4.05
CA ALA A 50 3.82 -14.42 3.77
C ALA A 50 5.35 -14.47 3.85
N LEU A 51 5.89 -15.08 4.91
CA LEU A 51 7.34 -15.28 5.07
C LEU A 51 7.92 -16.14 3.92
N LYS A 52 7.22 -17.20 3.52
CA LYS A 52 7.67 -18.06 2.42
C LYS A 52 7.62 -17.36 1.08
N VAL A 53 6.57 -16.57 0.83
CA VAL A 53 6.43 -15.72 -0.36
C VAL A 53 7.56 -14.70 -0.41
N GLN A 54 7.86 -14.01 0.69
CA GLN A 54 8.96 -13.03 0.78
C GLN A 54 10.32 -13.67 0.49
N SER A 55 10.58 -14.84 1.08
CA SER A 55 11.80 -15.61 0.85
C SER A 55 11.93 -15.99 -0.62
N ASN A 56 10.90 -16.59 -1.21
CA ASN A 56 10.90 -17.00 -2.62
C ASN A 56 11.03 -15.81 -3.58
N PHE A 57 10.41 -14.67 -3.26
CA PHE A 57 10.48 -13.45 -4.06
C PHE A 57 11.93 -12.94 -4.23
N LYS A 58 12.74 -13.02 -3.17
CA LYS A 58 14.17 -12.66 -3.21
C LYS A 58 14.98 -13.52 -4.19
N TYR A 59 14.58 -14.78 -4.39
CA TYR A 59 15.27 -15.70 -5.30
C TYR A 59 14.79 -15.58 -6.76
N ILE A 60 13.51 -15.27 -6.97
CA ILE A 60 12.92 -15.20 -8.32
C ILE A 60 13.29 -13.87 -9.01
N THR A 61 13.46 -12.78 -8.26
CA THR A 61 13.69 -11.43 -8.82
C THR A 61 15.10 -11.23 -9.42
N PRO A 62 15.22 -10.62 -10.61
CA PRO A 62 16.51 -10.37 -11.27
C PRO A 62 17.53 -9.65 -10.37
N LYS A 63 18.78 -10.15 -10.35
CA LYS A 63 20.05 -9.51 -9.90
C LYS A 63 20.04 -7.98 -9.80
N PHE A 64 19.77 -7.39 -10.95
CA PHE A 64 20.29 -6.09 -11.36
C PHE A 64 19.23 -4.98 -11.34
N ASP A 65 17.96 -5.32 -11.11
CA ASP A 65 16.89 -4.32 -11.02
C ASP A 65 16.33 -4.27 -9.61
N THR A 66 16.80 -3.28 -8.84
CA THR A 66 16.35 -3.02 -7.47
C THR A 66 14.93 -2.49 -7.38
N SER A 67 14.39 -1.92 -8.46
CA SER A 67 13.06 -1.31 -8.47
C SER A 67 11.93 -2.35 -8.39
N ILE A 68 12.17 -3.56 -8.90
CA ILE A 68 11.21 -4.69 -8.92
C ILE A 68 11.40 -5.67 -7.74
N ARG A 69 12.27 -5.36 -6.77
CA ARG A 69 12.65 -6.26 -5.66
C ARG A 69 11.87 -6.05 -4.35
N ALA A 70 10.86 -5.19 -4.36
CA ALA A 70 10.07 -4.92 -3.16
C ALA A 70 8.65 -5.50 -3.28
N LEU A 71 8.44 -6.67 -2.68
CA LEU A 71 7.09 -7.15 -2.38
C LEU A 71 6.66 -6.58 -1.03
N LYS A 72 5.50 -5.92 -1.00
CA LYS A 72 4.86 -5.47 0.23
C LYS A 72 3.66 -6.34 0.57
N MET A 73 3.47 -6.59 1.86
CA MET A 73 2.41 -7.40 2.42
C MET A 73 1.91 -6.75 3.70
N GLY A 74 0.61 -6.51 3.77
CA GLY A 74 -0.10 -6.12 4.97
C GLY A 74 -0.99 -7.27 5.42
N ILE A 75 -0.90 -7.66 6.69
CA ILE A 75 -1.75 -8.68 7.29
C ILE A 75 -2.52 -8.04 8.43
N ALA A 76 -3.84 -8.20 8.39
CA ALA A 76 -4.71 -7.83 9.48
C ALA A 76 -5.72 -8.94 9.71
N HIS A 77 -5.98 -9.21 10.98
CA HIS A 77 -7.09 -10.01 11.43
C HIS A 77 -8.10 -9.09 12.11
N ASN A 78 -9.39 -9.31 11.86
CA ASN A 78 -10.49 -8.61 12.50
C ASN A 78 -11.73 -9.49 12.41
N SER A 79 -12.63 -9.40 13.38
CA SER A 79 -13.91 -10.13 13.38
C SER A 79 -14.76 -9.85 12.13
N ASN A 80 -14.60 -8.68 11.51
CA ASN A 80 -15.24 -8.34 10.24
C ASN A 80 -14.23 -8.44 9.08
N GLN A 81 -14.51 -9.35 8.13
CA GLN A 81 -13.66 -9.59 6.96
C GLN A 81 -13.41 -8.34 6.10
N PHE A 82 -14.42 -7.48 5.92
CA PHE A 82 -14.29 -6.25 5.13
C PHE A 82 -13.33 -5.27 5.83
N ASN A 83 -13.46 -5.12 7.14
CA ASN A 83 -12.57 -4.27 7.94
C ASN A 83 -11.13 -4.81 7.94
N ALA A 84 -10.96 -6.12 8.04
CA ALA A 84 -9.65 -6.77 7.94
C ALA A 84 -9.00 -6.49 6.58
N GLN A 85 -9.74 -6.69 5.48
CA GLN A 85 -9.24 -6.44 4.13
C GLN A 85 -8.86 -4.96 3.92
N ARG A 86 -9.72 -4.02 4.36
CA ARG A 86 -9.43 -2.59 4.28
C ARG A 86 -8.17 -2.24 5.06
N LEU A 87 -8.05 -2.71 6.29
CA LEU A 87 -6.88 -2.44 7.13
C LEU A 87 -5.59 -3.06 6.55
N ALA A 88 -5.64 -4.30 6.08
CA ALA A 88 -4.52 -4.97 5.43
C ALA A 88 -4.04 -4.18 4.19
N THR A 89 -4.97 -3.65 3.40
CA THR A 89 -4.66 -2.80 2.24
C THR A 89 -3.98 -1.51 2.67
N ILE A 90 -4.56 -0.79 3.64
CA ILE A 90 -4.02 0.46 4.19
C ILE A 90 -2.57 0.26 4.67
N ILE A 91 -2.32 -0.73 5.53
CA ILE A 91 -0.98 -0.92 6.11
C ILE A 91 0.04 -1.40 5.06
N CYS A 92 -0.39 -2.19 4.06
CA CYS A 92 0.47 -2.64 2.96
C CYS A 92 0.96 -1.45 2.11
N GLU A 93 0.05 -0.55 1.76
CA GLU A 93 0.36 0.57 0.86
C GLU A 93 1.16 1.67 1.55
N ILE A 94 0.80 1.98 2.80
CA ILE A 94 1.22 3.22 3.47
C ILE A 94 2.46 3.04 4.33
N VAL A 95 2.61 1.88 4.97
CA VAL A 95 3.70 1.67 5.93
C VAL A 95 5.01 1.37 5.20
N LYS A 96 6.10 1.95 5.69
CA LYS A 96 7.46 1.78 5.14
C LYS A 96 8.11 0.47 5.57
N ASN A 97 7.46 -0.66 5.33
CA ASN A 97 8.05 -1.99 5.55
C ASN A 97 7.55 -2.99 4.50
N GLN A 98 8.26 -4.09 4.31
CA GLN A 98 7.86 -5.13 3.35
C GLN A 98 6.77 -6.04 3.91
N LEU A 99 6.83 -6.38 5.20
CA LEU A 99 5.82 -7.21 5.86
C LEU A 99 5.34 -6.50 7.13
N VAL A 100 4.06 -6.20 7.19
CA VAL A 100 3.44 -5.42 8.26
C VAL A 100 2.24 -6.19 8.80
N ILE A 101 2.17 -6.32 10.12
CA ILE A 101 1.06 -6.97 10.81
C ILE A 101 0.51 -6.06 11.91
N THR A 102 -0.72 -6.31 12.36
CA THR A 102 -1.28 -5.64 13.56
C THR A 102 -0.88 -6.37 14.84
N SER A 103 -0.98 -5.70 15.98
CA SER A 103 -0.83 -6.31 17.31
C SER A 103 -1.85 -7.42 17.57
N GLU A 104 -3.08 -7.27 17.06
CA GLU A 104 -4.14 -8.29 17.11
C GLU A 104 -3.70 -9.57 16.38
N THR A 105 -3.24 -9.44 15.12
CA THR A 105 -2.69 -10.56 14.35
C THR A 105 -1.50 -11.23 15.05
N LYS A 106 -0.63 -10.45 15.69
CA LYS A 106 0.49 -11.01 16.46
C LYS A 106 0.00 -11.85 17.64
N ALA A 107 -0.95 -11.34 18.41
CA ALA A 107 -1.50 -12.04 19.56
C ALA A 107 -2.20 -13.34 19.16
N ASP A 108 -2.95 -13.33 18.07
CA ASP A 108 -3.63 -14.53 17.55
C ASP A 108 -2.63 -15.59 17.07
N TYR A 109 -1.55 -15.18 16.41
CA TYR A 109 -0.47 -16.09 16.04
C TYR A 109 0.15 -16.76 17.27
N GLU A 110 0.49 -15.98 18.31
CA GLU A 110 1.09 -16.50 19.53
C GLU A 110 0.14 -17.48 20.22
N LYS A 111 -1.17 -17.18 20.26
CA LYS A 111 -2.21 -18.07 20.78
C LYS A 111 -2.30 -19.39 19.99
N GLU A 112 -2.31 -19.34 18.66
CA GLU A 112 -2.35 -20.53 17.80
C GLU A 112 -1.10 -21.42 17.96
N ASN A 113 0.06 -20.84 18.30
CA ASN A 113 1.36 -21.52 18.33
C ASN A 113 1.93 -21.72 19.74
N ARG A 114 1.09 -21.85 20.77
CA ARG A 114 1.53 -22.11 22.17
C ARG A 114 2.55 -21.08 22.68
N ASN A 115 2.32 -19.80 22.36
CA ASN A 115 3.16 -18.64 22.70
C ASN A 115 4.55 -18.62 22.05
N ILE A 116 4.72 -19.27 20.89
CA ILE A 116 5.90 -19.04 20.05
C ILE A 116 5.83 -17.63 19.47
N PHE A 117 6.85 -16.82 19.75
CA PHE A 117 6.94 -15.44 19.29
C PHE A 117 7.32 -15.34 17.80
N ILE A 118 6.73 -14.36 17.14
CA ILE A 118 7.14 -13.95 15.78
C ILE A 118 8.49 -13.23 15.86
N ASN A 119 9.44 -13.64 15.02
CA ASN A 119 10.69 -12.90 14.84
C ASN A 119 10.41 -11.53 14.16
N ASN A 120 10.73 -10.44 14.86
CA ASN A 120 10.52 -9.07 14.40
C ASN A 120 11.58 -8.57 13.38
N GLU A 121 12.63 -9.34 13.08
CA GLU A 121 13.68 -8.93 12.13
C GLU A 121 13.15 -8.65 10.72
N HIS A 122 12.07 -9.31 10.33
CA HIS A 122 11.47 -9.18 9.00
C HIS A 122 10.01 -8.72 9.03
N ILE A 123 9.41 -8.61 10.22
CA ILE A 123 8.00 -8.30 10.42
C ILE A 123 7.88 -7.05 11.28
N ARG A 124 7.24 -6.00 10.75
CA ARG A 124 6.85 -4.84 11.54
C ARG A 124 5.48 -5.07 12.15
N THR A 125 5.40 -5.13 13.47
CA THR A 125 4.11 -5.11 14.19
C THR A 125 3.71 -3.68 14.50
N LEU A 126 2.50 -3.29 14.09
CA LEU A 126 1.91 -2.01 14.45
C LEU A 126 1.22 -2.07 15.81
N LYS A 127 1.41 -1.02 16.60
CA LYS A 127 0.66 -0.82 17.85
C LYS A 127 -0.79 -0.45 17.54
N THR A 128 -1.69 -0.71 18.49
CA THR A 128 -3.11 -0.30 18.39
C THR A 128 -3.26 1.18 18.06
N THR A 129 -2.49 2.05 18.72
CA THR A 129 -2.50 3.50 18.49
C THR A 129 -2.00 3.92 17.10
N GLU A 130 -1.11 3.13 16.48
CA GLU A 130 -0.69 3.35 15.09
C GLU A 130 -1.79 2.94 14.12
N VAL A 131 -2.47 1.81 14.40
CA VAL A 131 -3.60 1.32 13.59
C VAL A 131 -4.77 2.31 13.63
N GLU A 132 -5.16 2.79 14.80
CA GLU A 132 -6.23 3.79 14.97
C GLU A 132 -5.89 5.08 14.23
N PHE A 133 -4.65 5.57 14.38
CA PHE A 133 -4.18 6.73 13.65
C PHE A 133 -4.30 6.56 12.13
N LEU A 134 -3.86 5.42 11.59
CA LEU A 134 -3.95 5.14 10.15
C LEU A 134 -5.40 5.05 9.67
N LYS A 135 -6.30 4.45 10.46
CA LYS A 135 -7.73 4.40 10.13
C LYS A 135 -8.32 5.79 10.02
N HIS A 136 -8.23 6.60 11.08
CA HIS A 136 -8.78 7.96 11.09
C HIS A 136 -8.17 8.85 10.01
N LEU A 137 -6.85 8.75 9.81
CA LEU A 137 -6.14 9.46 8.75
C LEU A 137 -6.72 9.12 7.38
N MET A 138 -6.90 7.83 7.09
CA MET A 138 -7.36 7.38 5.77
C MET A 138 -8.85 7.64 5.56
N ASP A 139 -9.69 7.48 6.58
CA ASP A 139 -11.11 7.80 6.51
C ASP A 139 -11.33 9.28 6.16
N TYR A 140 -10.54 10.18 6.76
CA TYR A 140 -10.63 11.60 6.46
C TYR A 140 -10.01 11.96 5.09
N ILE A 141 -8.86 11.38 4.73
CA ILE A 141 -8.22 11.66 3.45
C ILE A 141 -9.10 11.18 2.30
N GLU A 142 -9.66 9.97 2.37
CA GLU A 142 -10.47 9.41 1.28
C GLU A 142 -11.75 10.21 1.00
N THR A 143 -12.26 10.94 1.99
CA THR A 143 -13.44 11.79 1.85
C THR A 143 -13.12 13.22 1.42
N THR A 144 -11.88 13.69 1.62
CA THR A 144 -11.52 15.12 1.47
C THR A 144 -10.37 15.39 0.49
N TRP A 145 -9.73 14.35 -0.05
CA TRP A 145 -8.48 14.46 -0.82
C TRP A 145 -8.55 15.39 -2.04
N ASN A 146 -9.69 15.45 -2.72
CA ASN A 146 -9.89 16.22 -3.95
C ASN A 146 -10.24 17.70 -3.69
N ASN A 147 -10.44 18.09 -2.43
CA ASN A 147 -10.63 19.48 -2.08
C ASN A 147 -9.29 20.24 -2.17
N THR A 148 -9.24 21.32 -2.93
CA THR A 148 -8.06 22.19 -3.09
C THR A 148 -7.60 22.82 -1.77
N ASP A 149 -8.52 23.08 -0.85
CA ASP A 149 -8.24 23.67 0.47
C ASP A 149 -7.76 22.64 1.49
N PHE A 150 -7.85 21.35 1.17
CA PHE A 150 -7.38 20.30 2.07
C PHE A 150 -5.86 20.38 2.26
N ASN A 151 -5.45 20.60 3.52
CA ASN A 151 -4.07 20.80 3.92
C ASN A 151 -3.81 20.23 5.33
N VAL A 152 -2.59 20.42 5.84
CA VAL A 152 -2.18 19.87 7.15
C VAL A 152 -2.95 20.48 8.31
N VAL A 153 -3.38 21.75 8.20
CA VAL A 153 -4.16 22.43 9.24
C VAL A 153 -5.57 21.86 9.30
N SER A 154 -6.24 21.68 8.16
CA SER A 154 -7.57 21.05 8.15
C SER A 154 -7.50 19.59 8.60
N LEU A 155 -6.46 18.85 8.21
CA LEU A 155 -6.19 17.51 8.73
C LEU A 155 -6.05 17.50 10.25
N SER A 156 -5.27 18.43 10.81
CA SER A 156 -5.02 18.53 12.25
C SER A 156 -6.31 18.70 13.05
N ARG A 157 -7.23 19.52 12.55
CA ARG A 157 -8.55 19.70 13.18
C ARG A 157 -9.41 18.44 13.09
N ALA A 158 -9.42 17.78 11.93
CA ALA A 158 -10.28 16.64 11.68
C ALA A 158 -9.91 15.37 12.47
N ILE A 159 -8.61 15.15 12.72
CA ILE A 159 -8.15 13.97 13.49
C ILE A 159 -7.70 14.31 14.90
N GLU A 160 -8.01 15.52 15.39
CA GLU A 160 -7.75 15.99 16.76
C GLU A 160 -6.29 15.83 17.22
N LEU A 161 -5.35 16.09 16.30
CA LEU A 161 -3.92 16.01 16.58
C LEU A 161 -3.21 17.28 16.12
N SER A 162 -2.25 17.75 16.90
CA SER A 162 -1.38 18.85 16.46
C SER A 162 -0.61 18.47 15.20
N ALA A 163 -0.28 19.46 14.37
CA ALA A 163 0.52 19.27 13.16
C ALA A 163 1.86 18.55 13.44
N SER A 164 2.48 18.79 14.59
CA SER A 164 3.72 18.12 15.03
C SER A 164 3.51 16.64 15.37
N GLN A 165 2.40 16.29 16.03
CA GLN A 165 2.06 14.88 16.27
C GLN A 165 1.80 14.14 14.95
N ILE A 166 1.05 14.77 14.03
CA ILE A 166 0.76 14.21 12.71
C ILE A 166 2.05 13.99 11.93
N TYR A 167 2.92 15.01 11.88
CA TYR A 167 4.22 14.92 11.22
C TYR A 167 5.04 13.75 11.76
N ARG A 168 5.22 13.65 13.08
CA ARG A 168 6.03 12.58 13.71
C ARG A 168 5.45 11.19 13.41
N ARG A 169 4.13 11.01 13.56
CA ARG A 169 3.46 9.73 13.30
C ARG A 169 3.56 9.34 11.82
N LEU A 170 3.23 10.25 10.89
CA LEU A 170 3.35 9.99 9.45
C LEU A 170 4.78 9.71 9.03
N LYS A 171 5.77 10.48 9.51
CA LYS A 171 7.18 10.26 9.16
C LYS A 171 7.70 8.92 9.66
N SER A 172 7.28 8.50 10.86
CA SER A 172 7.63 7.19 11.43
C SER A 172 6.98 6.04 10.66
N LEU A 173 5.70 6.17 10.30
CA LEU A 173 4.94 5.12 9.63
C LEU A 173 5.25 5.02 8.13
N THR A 174 5.39 6.15 7.44
CA THR A 174 5.40 6.23 5.97
C THR A 174 6.72 6.74 5.40
N GLY A 175 7.53 7.41 6.21
CA GLY A 175 8.74 8.10 5.76
C GLY A 175 8.47 9.47 5.11
N LYS A 176 7.21 9.89 5.00
CA LYS A 176 6.80 11.12 4.30
C LYS A 176 6.33 12.20 5.28
N SER A 177 6.47 13.46 4.86
CA SER A 177 5.81 14.58 5.52
C SER A 177 4.31 14.56 5.23
N PRO A 178 3.46 15.23 6.04
CA PRO A 178 2.02 15.29 5.78
C PRO A 178 1.67 15.89 4.41
N SER A 179 2.33 16.97 4.01
CA SER A 179 2.08 17.60 2.70
C SER A 179 2.49 16.70 1.53
N THR A 180 3.64 16.02 1.65
CA THR A 180 4.09 15.03 0.67
C THR A 180 3.12 13.85 0.58
N PHE A 181 2.62 13.36 1.72
CA PHE A 181 1.67 12.25 1.76
C PHE A 181 0.36 12.58 1.06
N ILE A 182 -0.24 13.73 1.37
CA ILE A 182 -1.48 14.21 0.73
C ILE A 182 -1.28 14.38 -0.78
N ARG A 183 -0.19 15.04 -1.19
CA ARG A 183 0.15 15.23 -2.60
C ARG A 183 0.30 13.89 -3.33
N ASP A 184 1.00 12.94 -2.72
CA ASP A 184 1.18 11.61 -3.29
C ASP A 184 -0.14 10.86 -3.45
N PHE A 185 -1.04 10.97 -2.48
CA PHE A 185 -2.37 10.40 -2.55
C PHE A 185 -3.16 10.98 -3.74
N ARG A 186 -3.20 12.32 -3.88
CA ARG A 186 -3.83 13.01 -5.01
C ARG A 186 -3.25 12.56 -6.35
N LEU A 187 -1.92 12.46 -6.46
CA LEU A 187 -1.25 12.00 -7.68
C LEU A 187 -1.61 10.56 -8.05
N ASN A 188 -1.71 9.66 -7.07
CA ASN A 188 -2.12 8.28 -7.31
C ASN A 188 -3.57 8.21 -7.84
N ARG A 189 -4.48 9.00 -7.27
CA ARG A 189 -5.87 9.09 -7.75
C ARG A 189 -5.95 9.70 -9.15
N ALA A 190 -5.18 10.75 -9.43
CA ALA A 190 -5.08 11.34 -10.76
C ALA A 190 -4.59 10.32 -11.81
N MET A 191 -3.59 9.50 -11.47
CA MET A 191 -3.09 8.45 -12.35
C MET A 191 -4.18 7.42 -12.69
N GLN A 192 -5.02 7.03 -11.72
CA GLN A 192 -6.19 6.17 -11.98
C GLN A 192 -7.19 6.85 -12.93
N MET A 193 -7.47 8.14 -12.73
CA MET A 193 -8.38 8.89 -13.62
C MET A 193 -7.84 9.00 -15.05
N MET A 194 -6.53 9.19 -15.22
CA MET A 194 -5.86 9.21 -16.53
C MET A 194 -5.94 7.85 -17.21
N HIS A 195 -5.69 6.77 -16.49
CA HIS A 195 -5.80 5.41 -17.02
C HIS A 195 -7.22 5.09 -17.53
N HIS A 196 -8.25 5.63 -16.87
CA HIS A 196 -9.64 5.51 -17.29
C HIS A 196 -10.11 6.62 -18.25
N LYS A 197 -9.20 7.42 -18.81
CA LYS A 197 -9.47 8.49 -19.79
C LYS A 197 -10.58 9.45 -19.37
N LYS A 198 -10.65 9.80 -18.09
CA LYS A 198 -11.76 10.59 -17.51
C LYS A 198 -11.79 12.08 -17.90
N GLY A 199 -10.87 12.58 -18.72
CA GLY A 199 -10.84 13.99 -19.15
C GLY A 199 -9.46 14.44 -19.61
N ASN A 200 -9.30 15.73 -19.90
CA ASN A 200 -8.00 16.31 -20.21
C ASN A 200 -7.16 16.54 -18.93
N ILE A 201 -5.85 16.80 -19.10
CA ILE A 201 -4.91 16.95 -17.98
C ILE A 201 -5.30 18.09 -17.02
N SER A 202 -5.83 19.20 -17.54
CA SER A 202 -6.26 20.34 -16.71
C SER A 202 -7.44 19.97 -15.80
N ASN A 203 -8.45 19.30 -16.35
CA ASN A 203 -9.60 18.81 -15.58
C ASN A 203 -9.16 17.80 -14.53
N ILE A 204 -8.27 16.86 -14.89
CA ILE A 204 -7.75 15.87 -13.95
C ILE A 204 -6.96 16.52 -12.81
N ALA A 205 -6.16 17.56 -13.10
CA ALA A 205 -5.48 18.32 -12.06
C ALA A 205 -6.46 18.95 -11.07
N GLN A 206 -7.50 19.61 -11.58
CA GLN A 206 -8.53 20.23 -10.75
C GLN A 206 -9.30 19.19 -9.92
N TRP A 207 -9.81 18.13 -10.55
CA TRP A 207 -10.58 17.08 -9.86
C TRP A 207 -9.75 16.27 -8.87
N SER A 208 -8.43 16.29 -9.00
CA SER A 208 -7.54 15.66 -8.03
C SER A 208 -7.10 16.59 -6.89
N GLY A 209 -7.67 17.79 -6.81
CA GLY A 209 -7.41 18.75 -5.73
C GLY A 209 -6.10 19.52 -5.88
N PHE A 210 -5.61 19.72 -7.10
CA PHE A 210 -4.49 20.63 -7.37
C PHE A 210 -4.98 22.02 -7.76
N ASN A 211 -4.34 23.05 -7.20
CA ASN A 211 -4.67 24.45 -7.49
C ASN A 211 -4.23 24.92 -8.88
N SER A 212 -3.35 24.17 -9.56
CA SER A 212 -2.96 24.48 -10.94
C SER A 212 -2.45 23.25 -11.69
N ALA A 213 -2.76 23.19 -13.00
CA ALA A 213 -2.28 22.14 -13.90
C ALA A 213 -0.75 22.13 -14.05
N THR A 214 -0.12 23.29 -13.97
CA THR A 214 1.36 23.42 -14.02
C THR A 214 2.01 22.77 -12.81
N TYR A 215 1.51 23.07 -11.60
CA TYR A 215 2.04 22.45 -10.37
C TYR A 215 1.76 20.95 -10.34
N PHE A 216 0.55 20.53 -10.75
CA PHE A 216 0.22 19.11 -10.93
C PHE A 216 1.23 18.41 -11.84
N SER A 217 1.49 18.96 -13.03
CA SER A 217 2.38 18.34 -14.02
C SER A 217 3.82 18.22 -13.52
N LYS A 218 4.30 19.23 -12.79
CA LYS A 218 5.61 19.20 -12.12
C LYS A 218 5.67 18.06 -11.11
N CYS A 219 4.72 18.00 -10.17
CA CYS A 219 4.71 16.98 -9.13
C CYS A 219 4.49 15.57 -9.67
N PHE A 220 3.68 15.42 -10.73
CA PHE A 220 3.46 14.14 -11.40
C PHE A 220 4.76 13.63 -12.04
N LYS A 221 5.47 14.50 -12.77
CA LYS A 221 6.76 14.17 -13.38
C LYS A 221 7.82 13.82 -12.33
N GLU A 222 7.87 14.57 -11.23
CA GLU A 222 8.79 14.29 -10.12
C GLU A 222 8.54 12.90 -9.50
N LYS A 223 7.27 12.52 -9.34
CA LYS A 223 6.90 11.26 -8.68
C LYS A 223 6.98 10.03 -9.59
N PHE A 224 6.48 10.14 -10.81
CA PHE A 224 6.34 9.00 -11.73
C PHE A 224 7.37 8.99 -12.85
N HIS A 225 8.26 9.99 -12.88
CA HIS A 225 9.33 10.11 -13.89
C HIS A 225 8.83 10.20 -15.35
N ILE A 226 7.54 10.51 -15.55
CA ILE A 226 6.90 10.68 -16.85
C ILE A 226 5.95 11.89 -16.80
N LEU A 227 5.81 12.60 -17.93
CA LEU A 227 4.86 13.69 -18.04
C LEU A 227 3.41 13.15 -18.08
N PRO A 228 2.43 13.85 -17.48
CA PRO A 228 1.03 13.42 -17.53
C PRO A 228 0.53 13.21 -18.97
N SER A 229 0.86 14.14 -19.88
CA SER A 229 0.47 14.06 -21.29
C SER A 229 1.03 12.82 -21.99
N LYS A 230 2.28 12.45 -21.69
CA LYS A 230 2.90 11.23 -22.23
C LYS A 230 2.25 9.98 -21.64
N TYR A 231 1.95 9.98 -20.35
CA TYR A 231 1.28 8.85 -19.70
C TYR A 231 -0.10 8.57 -20.33
N THR A 232 -0.92 9.59 -20.58
CA THR A 232 -2.24 9.45 -21.23
C THR A 232 -2.16 9.00 -22.69
N GLN A 233 -1.03 9.20 -23.38
CA GLN A 233 -0.85 8.70 -24.74
C GLN A 233 -0.45 7.22 -24.77
N GLN A 234 0.15 6.70 -23.68
CA GLN A 234 0.61 5.31 -23.58
C GLN A 234 -0.49 4.34 -23.08
N HIS A 235 -1.58 4.85 -22.51
CA HIS A 235 -2.67 4.08 -21.90
C HIS A 235 -4.03 4.68 -22.29
#